data_AF-A0A0B7BW31-F1
#
_entry.id   AF-A0A0B7BW31-F1
#
_cell.length_a   1.000
_cell.length_b   1.000
_cell.length_c   1.000
_cell.angle_alpha   90.00
_cell.angle_beta   90.00
_cell.angle_gamma   90.00
#
_symmetry.space_group_name_H-M   'P 1'
#
loop_
_entity.id
_entity.type
_entity.pdbx_description
1 polymer ?
#
loop_
_entity_poly.entity_id
_entity_poly.type
_entity_poly.pdbx_seq_one_letter_code
_entity_poly.pdbx_strand_id
1 'polypeptide(L)'
;ETTHNMKNKMAEMGKLKTTVIGTIIEYNTPRIMKIVHPSIGVIKRLIQFGLLVYIIGYALLLKKGYQETEDIRSAVSFKVKGIIYYNNPLSGMRTLDTAEFV
;
A
#
# COMPACT_ATOMS: atom_id res chain seq x y z
N GLU A 1 -38.71 -49.08 21.30
CA GLU A 1 -39.19 -47.68 21.30
C GLU A 1 -38.09 -46.63 21.23
N THR A 2 -37.02 -46.76 22.02
CA THR A 2 -35.92 -45.76 22.12
C THR A 2 -35.10 -45.55 20.84
N THR A 3 -34.89 -46.60 20.03
CA THR A 3 -34.14 -46.52 18.76
C THR A 3 -34.89 -45.75 17.66
N HIS A 4 -36.23 -45.80 17.66
CA HIS A 4 -37.06 -45.03 16.73
C HIS A 4 -37.01 -43.52 17.03
N ASN A 5 -36.95 -43.14 18.31
CA ASN A 5 -36.84 -41.75 18.72
C ASN A 5 -35.46 -41.15 18.38
N MET A 6 -34.38 -41.93 18.53
CA MET A 6 -33.03 -41.48 18.10
C MET A 6 -32.92 -41.25 16.59
N LYS A 7 -33.55 -42.09 15.76
CA LYS A 7 -33.54 -41.89 14.30
C LYS A 7 -34.21 -40.58 13.87
N ASN A 8 -35.35 -40.23 14.48
CA ASN A 8 -36.03 -38.97 14.20
C ASN A 8 -35.21 -37.75 14.64
N LYS A 9 -34.54 -37.85 15.80
CA LYS A 9 -33.67 -36.78 16.32
C LYS A 9 -32.45 -36.52 15.43
N MET A 10 -31.86 -37.58 14.85
CA MET A 10 -30.76 -37.45 13.87
C MET A 10 -31.23 -36.82 12.55
N ALA A 11 -32.45 -37.18 12.08
CA ALA A 11 -33.03 -36.60 10.88
C ALA A 11 -33.33 -35.10 11.04
N GLU A 12 -33.85 -34.68 12.19
CA GLU A 12 -34.09 -33.28 12.51
C GLU A 12 -32.78 -32.48 12.61
N MET A 13 -31.73 -33.06 13.21
CA MET A 13 -30.40 -32.43 13.26
C MET A 13 -29.76 -32.26 11.88
N GLY A 14 -29.99 -33.21 10.96
CA GLY A 14 -29.55 -33.12 9.56
C GLY A 14 -30.27 -32.00 8.79
N LYS A 15 -31.58 -31.85 8.98
CA LYS A 15 -32.36 -30.74 8.41
C LYS A 15 -31.89 -29.39 8.96
N LEU A 16 -31.68 -29.29 10.27
CA LEU A 16 -31.27 -28.05 10.93
C LEU A 16 -29.87 -27.63 10.49
N LYS A 17 -28.92 -28.58 10.34
CA LYS A 17 -27.61 -28.31 9.74
C LYS A 17 -27.73 -27.79 8.30
N THR A 18 -28.61 -28.38 7.49
CA THR A 18 -28.79 -27.98 6.09
C THR A 18 -29.40 -26.59 5.97
N THR A 19 -30.38 -26.25 6.81
CA THR A 19 -30.99 -24.91 6.86
C THR A 19 -29.99 -23.84 7.32
N VAL A 20 -29.19 -24.14 8.34
CA VAL A 20 -28.17 -23.20 8.85
C VAL A 20 -27.06 -22.98 7.82
N ILE A 21 -26.63 -24.03 7.12
CA ILE A 21 -25.65 -23.88 6.04
C ILE A 21 -26.25 -23.08 4.88
N GLY A 22 -27.53 -23.30 4.55
CA GLY A 22 -28.24 -22.59 3.49
C GLY A 22 -28.32 -21.08 3.73
N THR A 23 -28.59 -20.65 4.97
CA THR A 23 -28.70 -19.22 5.30
C THR A 23 -27.35 -18.49 5.33
N ILE A 24 -26.26 -19.17 5.70
CA ILE A 24 -24.90 -18.58 5.67
C ILE A 24 -24.41 -18.37 4.23
N ILE A 25 -24.87 -19.21 3.31
CA ILE A 25 -24.49 -19.16 1.87
C ILE A 25 -25.48 -18.28 1.08
N GLU A 26 -26.50 -17.72 1.73
CA GLU A 26 -27.49 -16.89 1.05
C GLU A 26 -26.88 -15.54 0.62
N TYR A 27 -26.65 -15.40 -0.69
CA TYR A 27 -26.20 -14.16 -1.29
C TYR A 27 -27.42 -13.35 -1.77
N ASN A 28 -27.82 -12.36 -0.98
CA ASN A 28 -28.88 -11.44 -1.37
C ASN A 28 -28.31 -10.33 -2.27
N THR A 29 -28.60 -10.40 -3.58
CA THR A 29 -28.27 -9.31 -4.50
C THR A 29 -29.33 -8.21 -4.40
N PRO A 30 -28.98 -6.96 -4.07
CA PRO A 30 -29.96 -5.88 -4.03
C PRO A 30 -30.59 -5.69 -5.42
N ARG A 31 -31.92 -5.63 -5.48
CA ARG A 31 -32.64 -5.39 -6.74
C ARG A 31 -32.52 -3.90 -7.11
N ILE A 32 -31.62 -3.58 -8.04
CA ILE A 32 -31.36 -2.19 -8.47
C ILE A 32 -32.35 -1.81 -9.58
N MET A 33 -32.95 -0.62 -9.47
CA MET A 33 -33.78 -0.02 -10.52
C MET A 33 -32.93 0.86 -11.44
N LYS A 34 -33.06 0.70 -12.76
CA LYS A 34 -32.38 1.55 -13.74
C LYS A 34 -33.18 2.82 -13.98
N ILE A 35 -32.64 3.97 -13.58
CA ILE A 35 -33.21 5.28 -13.88
C ILE A 35 -32.73 5.70 -15.28
N VAL A 36 -33.64 5.69 -16.26
CA VAL A 36 -33.31 6.03 -17.66
C VAL A 36 -33.53 7.53 -17.87
N HIS A 37 -32.60 8.33 -17.34
CA HIS A 37 -32.58 9.78 -17.59
C HIS A 37 -31.20 10.20 -18.10
N PRO A 38 -31.10 10.79 -19.31
CA PRO A 38 -29.82 11.07 -19.95
C PRO A 38 -28.96 12.03 -19.11
N SER A 39 -29.55 13.05 -18.49
CA SER A 39 -28.79 14.00 -17.67
C SER A 39 -28.18 13.36 -16.42
N ILE A 40 -28.88 12.41 -15.79
CA ILE A 40 -28.35 11.69 -14.62
C ILE A 40 -27.22 10.75 -15.04
N GLY A 41 -27.35 10.15 -16.22
CA GLY A 41 -26.29 9.35 -16.83
C GLY A 41 -25.02 10.15 -17.11
N VAL A 42 -25.17 11.38 -17.65
CA VAL A 42 -24.03 12.28 -17.91
C VAL A 42 -23.34 12.69 -16.62
N ILE A 43 -24.10 13.11 -15.59
CA ILE A 43 -23.55 13.48 -14.28
C ILE A 43 -22.77 12.32 -13.67
N LYS A 44 -23.33 11.10 -13.71
CA LYS A 44 -22.64 9.89 -13.25
C LYS A 44 -21.31 9.67 -13.97
N ARG A 45 -21.26 9.85 -15.29
CA ARG A 45 -20.04 9.67 -16.09
C ARG A 45 -18.99 10.74 -15.77
N LEU A 46 -19.40 11.98 -15.57
CA LEU A 46 -18.50 13.07 -15.20
C LEU A 46 -17.88 12.85 -13.82
N ILE A 47 -18.69 12.44 -12.83
CA ILE A 47 -18.19 12.12 -11.49
C ILE A 47 -17.20 10.94 -11.55
N GLN A 48 -17.55 9.87 -12.28
CA GLN A 48 -16.67 8.71 -12.44
C GLN A 48 -15.35 9.10 -13.12
N PHE A 49 -15.38 9.96 -14.14
CA PHE A 49 -14.18 10.43 -14.82
C PHE A 49 -13.36 11.37 -13.94
N GLY A 50 -13.99 12.29 -13.20
CA GLY A 50 -13.31 13.17 -12.26
C GLY A 50 -12.58 12.39 -11.15
N LEU A 51 -13.23 11.35 -10.60
CA LEU A 51 -12.61 10.48 -9.61
C LEU A 51 -11.40 9.73 -10.20
N LEU A 52 -11.54 9.23 -11.43
CA LEU A 52 -10.47 8.54 -12.14
C LEU A 52 -9.26 9.45 -12.37
N VAL A 53 -9.49 10.67 -12.87
CA VAL A 53 -8.43 11.67 -13.10
C VAL A 53 -7.75 12.06 -11.80
N TYR A 54 -8.52 12.22 -10.71
CA TYR A 54 -7.95 12.53 -9.40
C TYR A 54 -7.02 11.42 -8.91
N ILE A 55 -7.47 10.16 -8.97
CA ILE A 55 -6.66 9.00 -8.55
C ILE A 55 -5.39 8.90 -9.39
N ILE A 56 -5.51 8.98 -10.72
CA ILE A 56 -4.35 8.86 -11.61
C ILE A 56 -3.40 10.05 -11.45
N GLY A 57 -3.91 11.28 -11.53
CA GLY A 57 -3.10 12.49 -11.49
C GLY A 57 -2.44 12.72 -10.13
N TYR A 58 -3.21 12.65 -9.05
CA TYR A 58 -2.67 12.90 -7.72
C TYR A 58 -1.99 11.66 -7.13
N ALA A 59 -2.71 10.54 -7.01
CA ALA A 59 -2.21 9.40 -6.27
C ALA A 59 -1.11 8.63 -7.02
N LEU A 60 -1.23 8.49 -8.35
CA LEU A 60 -0.23 7.75 -9.14
C LEU A 60 0.91 8.65 -9.62
N LEU A 61 0.64 9.83 -10.21
CA LEU A 61 1.72 10.64 -10.78
C LEU A 61 2.49 11.45 -9.72
N LEU A 62 1.79 12.24 -8.90
CA LEU A 62 2.46 13.13 -7.93
C LEU A 62 3.02 12.36 -6.74
N LYS A 63 2.22 11.46 -6.16
CA LYS A 63 2.64 10.68 -5.01
C LYS A 63 3.41 9.41 -5.35
N LYS A 64 3.47 9.02 -6.63
CA LYS A 64 4.08 7.76 -7.07
C LYS A 64 3.67 6.58 -6.20
N GLY A 65 2.39 6.54 -5.79
CA GLY A 65 1.90 5.55 -4.82
C GLY A 65 1.95 4.10 -5.31
N TYR A 66 2.24 3.89 -6.60
CA TYR A 66 2.53 2.58 -7.17
C TYR A 66 3.94 2.06 -6.81
N GLN A 67 4.81 2.91 -6.27
CA GLN A 67 6.20 2.58 -5.98
C GLN A 67 6.42 2.58 -4.46
N GLU A 68 6.92 1.46 -3.93
CA GLU A 68 7.49 1.39 -2.59
C GLU A 68 8.73 2.31 -2.55
N THR A 69 8.69 3.37 -1.73
CA THR A 69 9.82 4.29 -1.59
C THR A 69 10.53 3.98 -0.28
N GLU A 70 11.73 3.43 -0.38
CA GLU A 70 12.57 3.18 0.79
C GLU A 70 13.52 4.37 1.03
N ASP A 71 13.76 4.67 2.31
CA ASP A 71 14.75 5.68 2.69
C ASP A 71 16.17 5.16 2.43
N ILE A 72 16.90 5.88 1.59
CA ILE A 72 18.28 5.54 1.23
C ILE A 72 19.18 5.83 2.43
N ARG A 73 19.71 4.77 3.06
CA ARG A 73 20.80 4.88 4.04
C ARG A 73 22.15 4.79 3.32
N SER A 74 22.78 5.93 3.09
CA SER A 74 24.13 6.01 2.52
C SER A 74 25.16 6.40 3.58
N ALA A 75 26.25 5.63 3.68
CA ALA A 75 27.43 5.99 4.44
C ALA A 75 28.61 6.19 3.47
N VAL A 76 29.24 7.36 3.53
CA VAL A 76 30.42 7.69 2.71
C VAL A 76 31.61 7.88 3.62
N SER A 77 32.65 7.08 3.43
CA SER A 77 33.91 7.21 4.15
C SER A 77 35.02 7.59 3.17
N PHE A 78 35.66 8.72 3.43
CA PHE A 78 36.82 9.18 2.66
C PHE A 78 38.10 9.06 3.50
N LYS A 79 39.20 8.68 2.85
CA LYS A 79 40.53 8.65 3.45
C LYS A 79 41.46 9.50 2.61
N VAL A 80 41.89 10.62 3.17
CA VAL A 80 42.88 11.48 2.53
C VAL A 80 44.28 10.94 2.85
N LYS A 81 45.17 10.97 1.85
CA LYS A 81 46.59 10.67 1.99
C LYS A 81 47.35 11.70 1.17
N GLY A 82 48.31 12.36 1.80
CA GLY A 82 49.17 13.33 1.14
C GLY A 82 50.11 13.98 2.14
N ILE A 83 51.13 14.64 1.62
CA ILE A 83 52.05 15.48 2.38
C ILE A 83 52.16 16.78 1.59
N ILE A 84 51.98 17.90 2.26
CA ILE A 84 52.06 19.23 1.62
C ILE A 84 53.34 19.91 2.09
N TYR A 85 54.13 20.40 1.15
CA TYR A 85 55.30 21.24 1.41
C TYR A 85 54.90 22.71 1.16
N TYR A 86 55.01 23.57 2.17
CA TYR A 86 54.71 24.99 2.00
C TYR A 86 55.73 25.86 2.75
N ASN A 87 56.01 27.03 2.16
CA ASN A 87 56.99 27.97 2.71
C ASN A 87 56.26 29.15 3.37
N ASN A 88 56.46 29.31 4.67
CA ASN A 88 55.79 30.33 5.46
C ASN A 88 56.78 31.47 5.78
N PRO A 89 56.47 32.74 5.47
CA PRO A 89 57.44 33.85 5.63
C PRO A 89 57.88 34.08 7.09
N LEU A 90 57.11 33.62 8.08
CA LEU A 90 57.44 33.77 9.50
C LEU A 90 58.13 32.55 10.12
N SER A 91 57.80 31.33 9.64
CA SER A 91 58.25 30.06 10.24
C SER A 91 59.08 29.16 9.31
N GLY A 92 59.38 29.63 8.10
CA GLY A 92 60.21 28.92 7.12
C GLY A 92 59.46 27.79 6.39
N MET A 93 60.22 26.90 5.76
CA MET A 93 59.67 25.76 5.01
C MET A 93 59.18 24.66 5.97
N ARG A 94 57.91 24.28 5.83
CA ARG A 94 57.25 23.28 6.68
C ARG A 94 56.56 22.20 5.84
N THR A 95 56.45 21.02 6.44
CA THR A 95 55.69 19.88 5.90
C THR A 95 54.43 19.67 6.73
N LEU A 96 53.28 19.60 6.08
CA LEU A 96 52.01 19.26 6.72
C LEU A 96 51.69 17.79 6.44
N ASP A 97 51.37 17.06 7.49
CA ASP A 97 50.72 15.75 7.38
C ASP A 97 49.20 15.91 7.29
N THR A 98 48.51 14.83 6.94
CA THR A 98 47.06 14.76 6.73
C THR A 98 46.28 15.29 7.93
N ALA A 99 46.77 15.10 9.16
CA ALA A 99 46.13 15.63 10.36
C ALA A 99 46.21 17.17 10.50
N GLU A 100 47.11 17.84 9.77
CA GLU A 100 47.31 19.29 9.84
C GLU A 100 46.64 20.02 8.66
N PHE A 101 46.43 19.36 7.51
CA PHE A 101 45.83 19.99 6.32
C PHE A 101 44.44 19.50 5.92
N VAL A 102 43.93 18.42 6.51
CA VAL A 102 42.54 17.94 6.30
C VAL A 102 41.57 18.64 7.23
#